data_AF-A0A8I1WID0-F1
#
_entry.id   AF-A0A8I1WID0-F1
#
_cell.length_a   1.000
_cell.length_b   1.000
_cell.length_c   1.000
_cell.angle_alpha   90.00
_cell.angle_beta   90.00
_cell.angle_gamma   90.00
#
_symmetry.space_group_name_H-M   'P 1'
#
loop_
_entity.id
_entity.type
_entity.pdbx_description
1 polymer ?
#
loop_
_entity_poly.entity_id
_entity_poly.type
_entity_poly.pdbx_seq_one_letter_code
_entity_poly.pdbx_strand_id
1 'polypeptide(L)'
;MRKHLLGLLLTVFMAAGVLLGAAIPAEAGNFVQVADTGVLQLKSNEKWEKEYRTKMGDVKIRFRNLANSKENKRYHLIIWWRNPGGGKYERVADGYSPKNNFGYAFKVFRDNKTGRVYFAMDAHGRIVLYGYDTFAKKLEMYVDSVNYWSPLPLPSMLVRPDGDLELRFDSVNRRADPTRYRLFWDLGRNWFGYQDLNVPVYHNVPASYDDSVYDTSVLNATTIYEGVD
;
A
#
# COMPACT_ATOMS: atom_id res chain seq x y z
N MET A 1 -62.25 -3.29 -1.77
CA MET A 1 -61.12 -3.10 -0.83
C MET A 1 -59.85 -3.79 -1.32
N ARG A 2 -59.27 -3.41 -2.48
CA ARG A 2 -58.10 -4.11 -3.05
C ARG A 2 -57.08 -3.18 -3.74
N LYS A 3 -57.19 -1.86 -3.50
CA LYS A 3 -56.34 -0.83 -4.13
C LYS A 3 -55.48 -0.03 -3.14
N HIS A 4 -55.56 -0.31 -1.84
CA HIS A 4 -54.76 0.39 -0.82
C HIS A 4 -53.63 -0.45 -0.21
N LEU A 5 -53.51 -1.73 -0.56
CA LEU A 5 -52.42 -2.58 -0.05
C LEU A 5 -51.11 -2.46 -0.87
N LEU A 6 -51.19 -1.99 -2.11
CA LEU A 6 -50.02 -1.92 -3.01
C LEU A 6 -49.16 -0.66 -2.78
N GLY A 7 -49.75 0.43 -2.24
CA GLY A 7 -49.03 1.68 -1.97
C GLY A 7 -48.16 1.64 -0.70
N LEU A 8 -48.50 0.77 0.27
CA LEU A 8 -47.75 0.63 1.52
C LEU A 8 -46.49 -0.22 1.35
N LEU A 9 -46.49 -1.18 0.41
CA LEU A 9 -45.34 -2.03 0.11
C LEU A 9 -44.24 -1.28 -0.69
N LEU A 10 -44.61 -0.24 -1.44
CA LEU A 10 -43.65 0.57 -2.20
C LEU A 10 -42.93 1.62 -1.34
N THR A 11 -43.56 2.07 -0.24
CA THR A 11 -42.93 3.01 0.71
C THR A 11 -41.96 2.32 1.67
N VAL A 12 -42.19 1.05 2.02
CA VAL A 12 -41.23 0.26 2.80
C VAL A 12 -39.98 -0.10 1.98
N PHE A 13 -40.08 -0.27 0.66
CA PHE A 13 -38.91 -0.49 -0.19
C PHE A 13 -38.09 0.78 -0.49
N MET A 14 -38.70 1.98 -0.49
CA MET A 14 -37.93 3.23 -0.59
C MET A 14 -37.27 3.66 0.73
N ALA A 15 -37.84 3.28 1.88
CA ALA A 15 -37.22 3.53 3.18
C ALA A 15 -36.08 2.54 3.53
N ALA A 16 -36.06 1.35 2.91
CA ALA A 16 -34.96 0.40 3.07
C ALA A 16 -33.76 0.68 2.12
N GLY A 17 -33.93 1.54 1.12
CA GLY A 17 -32.89 1.85 0.12
C GLY A 17 -31.92 2.96 0.49
N VAL A 18 -32.19 3.75 1.54
CA VAL A 18 -31.38 4.93 1.92
C VAL A 18 -30.48 4.67 3.14
N LEU A 19 -30.51 3.45 3.70
CA LEU A 19 -29.55 2.99 4.73
C LEU A 19 -28.41 2.15 4.14
N LEU A 20 -28.18 2.22 2.84
CA LEU A 20 -26.83 2.06 2.30
C LEU A 20 -26.07 3.33 2.66
N GLY A 21 -25.77 3.47 3.97
CA GLY A 21 -24.78 4.41 4.43
C GLY A 21 -23.57 4.21 3.55
N ALA A 22 -23.10 5.30 2.93
CA ALA A 22 -21.76 5.34 2.41
C ALA A 22 -20.88 4.87 3.57
N ALA A 23 -20.46 3.60 3.51
CA ALA A 23 -19.45 3.11 4.41
C ALA A 23 -18.25 3.98 4.10
N ILE A 24 -18.04 5.02 4.92
CA ILE A 24 -16.78 5.73 4.95
C ILE A 24 -15.78 4.58 5.10
N PRO A 25 -14.92 4.33 4.11
CA PRO A 25 -13.95 3.25 4.23
C PRO A 25 -13.27 3.51 5.56
N ALA A 26 -13.33 2.54 6.46
CA ALA A 26 -12.66 2.67 7.74
C ALA A 26 -11.17 2.73 7.41
N GLU A 27 -10.66 3.94 7.19
CA GLU A 27 -9.26 4.20 6.86
C GLU A 27 -8.43 3.54 7.97
N ALA A 28 -7.67 2.54 7.58
CA ALA A 28 -7.11 1.56 8.50
C ALA A 28 -5.59 1.40 8.35
N GLY A 29 -4.97 2.09 7.40
CA GLY A 29 -3.52 2.07 7.27
C GLY A 29 -2.86 2.76 8.46
N ASN A 30 -2.07 2.01 9.23
CA ASN A 30 -1.06 2.59 10.11
C ASN A 30 0.28 1.92 9.78
N PHE A 31 0.80 2.29 8.63
CA PHE A 31 2.01 1.74 8.06
C PHE A 31 3.25 2.32 8.73
N VAL A 32 4.24 1.47 8.91
CA VAL A 32 5.61 1.87 9.25
C VAL A 32 6.58 1.18 8.31
N GLN A 33 7.64 1.89 7.91
CA GLN A 33 8.73 1.29 7.15
C GLN A 33 9.66 0.56 8.13
N VAL A 34 9.81 -0.75 7.95
CA VAL A 34 10.63 -1.60 8.84
C VAL A 34 11.96 -2.01 8.21
N ALA A 35 12.11 -1.84 6.90
CA ALA A 35 13.39 -2.02 6.23
C ALA A 35 13.44 -1.25 4.91
N ASP A 36 14.65 -0.82 4.54
CA ASP A 36 15.03 -0.33 3.22
C ASP A 36 16.43 -0.88 2.93
N THR A 37 16.59 -1.57 1.81
CA THR A 37 17.89 -2.14 1.42
C THR A 37 18.80 -1.14 0.72
N GLY A 38 18.26 -0.01 0.26
CA GLY A 38 18.85 0.71 -0.86
C GLY A 38 19.01 -0.20 -2.09
N VAL A 39 19.77 0.26 -3.08
CA VAL A 39 20.08 -0.55 -4.27
C VAL A 39 21.03 -1.69 -3.90
N LEU A 40 20.57 -2.93 -4.11
CA LEU A 40 21.36 -4.13 -3.90
C LEU A 40 22.41 -4.31 -5.01
N GLN A 41 23.69 -4.16 -4.65
CA GLN A 41 24.82 -4.43 -5.55
C GLN A 41 25.36 -5.86 -5.36
N LEU A 42 24.55 -6.85 -5.71
CA LEU A 42 24.93 -8.26 -5.54
C LEU A 42 25.96 -8.70 -6.59
N LYS A 43 27.09 -9.23 -6.12
CA LYS A 43 28.09 -9.90 -6.97
C LYS A 43 27.53 -11.19 -7.57
N SER A 44 28.25 -11.75 -8.54
CA SER A 44 27.89 -13.02 -9.17
C SER A 44 27.72 -14.14 -8.14
N ASN A 45 26.58 -14.83 -8.16
CA ASN A 45 26.17 -15.88 -7.20
C ASN A 45 25.93 -15.40 -5.76
N GLU A 46 25.94 -14.09 -5.51
CA GLU A 46 25.62 -13.53 -4.20
C GLU A 46 24.10 -13.47 -3.99
N LYS A 47 23.70 -13.50 -2.72
CA LYS A 47 22.31 -13.34 -2.31
C LYS A 47 22.16 -12.35 -1.16
N TRP A 48 21.06 -11.62 -1.18
CA TRP A 48 20.48 -10.95 -0.03
C TRP A 48 19.30 -11.78 0.49
N GLU A 49 19.18 -11.91 1.81
CA GLU A 49 18.10 -12.65 2.45
C GLU A 49 17.71 -12.00 3.78
N LYS A 50 16.41 -11.85 4.03
CA LYS A 50 15.89 -11.30 5.28
C LYS A 50 14.58 -11.98 5.68
N GLU A 51 14.40 -12.15 6.98
CA GLU A 51 13.18 -12.64 7.60
C GLU A 51 12.50 -11.51 8.39
N TYR A 52 11.18 -11.41 8.27
CA TYR A 52 10.33 -10.45 8.94
C TYR A 52 9.25 -11.20 9.69
N ARG A 53 9.23 -11.04 11.02
CA ARG A 53 8.25 -11.72 11.87
C ARG A 53 7.07 -10.83 12.19
N THR A 54 5.86 -11.34 12.10
CA THR A 54 4.64 -10.60 12.47
C THR A 54 3.61 -11.47 13.17
N LYS A 55 2.61 -10.80 13.76
CA LYS A 55 1.45 -11.47 14.35
C LYS A 55 0.64 -12.26 13.30
N MET A 56 0.70 -11.86 12.02
CA MET A 56 -0.02 -12.52 10.93
C MET A 56 0.76 -13.66 10.29
N GLY A 57 2.07 -13.74 10.52
CA GLY A 57 2.96 -14.77 9.99
C GLY A 57 4.34 -14.20 9.67
N ASP A 58 5.28 -15.08 9.36
CA ASP A 58 6.64 -14.67 9.05
C ASP A 58 6.88 -14.71 7.55
N VAL A 59 7.47 -13.64 7.02
CA VAL A 59 7.91 -13.55 5.63
C VAL A 59 9.41 -13.75 5.59
N LYS A 60 9.89 -14.54 4.64
CA LYS A 60 11.32 -14.58 4.29
C LYS A 60 11.47 -14.26 2.82
N ILE A 61 12.34 -13.30 2.51
CA ILE A 61 12.64 -12.85 1.14
C ILE A 61 14.09 -13.20 0.84
N ARG A 62 14.34 -13.83 -0.30
CA ARG A 62 15.69 -14.02 -0.86
C ARG A 62 15.74 -13.45 -2.26
N PHE A 63 16.73 -12.62 -2.50
CA PHE A 63 17.06 -12.10 -3.82
C PHE A 63 18.50 -12.47 -4.16
N ARG A 64 18.75 -13.08 -5.31
CA ARG A 64 20.09 -13.56 -5.69
C ARG A 64 20.46 -13.22 -7.13
N ASN A 65 21.73 -12.92 -7.36
CA ASN A 65 22.31 -12.75 -8.68
C ASN A 65 22.87 -14.09 -9.17
N LEU A 66 22.37 -14.62 -10.27
CA LEU A 66 22.74 -15.92 -10.80
C LEU A 66 23.93 -15.80 -11.78
N ALA A 67 25.02 -16.52 -11.52
CA ALA A 67 26.25 -16.44 -12.32
C ALA A 67 26.05 -16.92 -13.77
N ASN A 68 25.38 -18.07 -13.94
CA ASN A 68 25.30 -18.80 -15.21
C ASN A 68 23.90 -18.73 -15.86
N SER A 69 23.11 -17.71 -15.54
CA SER A 69 21.78 -17.51 -16.14
C SER A 69 21.82 -16.53 -17.30
N LYS A 70 20.84 -16.65 -18.19
CA LYS A 70 20.57 -15.64 -19.22
C LYS A 70 20.28 -14.27 -18.59
N GLU A 71 20.57 -13.18 -19.30
CA GLU A 71 20.37 -11.82 -18.78
C GLU A 71 18.92 -11.55 -18.37
N ASN A 72 17.94 -12.07 -19.10
CA ASN A 72 16.51 -11.94 -18.77
C ASN A 72 16.07 -12.73 -17.52
N LYS A 73 16.97 -13.56 -16.95
CA LYS A 73 16.76 -14.33 -15.71
C LYS A 73 17.94 -14.15 -14.75
N ARG A 74 18.64 -13.01 -14.83
CA ARG A 74 19.86 -12.74 -14.06
C ARG A 74 19.61 -12.77 -12.56
N TYR A 75 18.46 -12.26 -12.13
CA TYR A 75 18.11 -12.23 -10.72
C TYR A 75 16.96 -13.19 -10.43
N HIS A 76 16.96 -13.73 -9.22
CA HIS A 76 15.94 -14.66 -8.75
C HIS A 76 15.41 -14.25 -7.39
N LEU A 77 14.10 -14.03 -7.33
CA LEU A 77 13.34 -13.69 -6.14
C LEU A 77 12.61 -14.95 -5.65
N ILE A 78 12.81 -15.29 -4.38
CA ILE A 78 12.05 -16.34 -3.70
C ILE A 78 11.47 -15.75 -2.43
N ILE A 79 10.18 -16.00 -2.22
CA ILE A 79 9.49 -15.57 -1.02
C ILE A 79 8.87 -16.79 -0.35
N TRP A 80 9.11 -16.90 0.95
CA TRP A 80 8.48 -17.89 1.80
C TRP A 80 7.60 -17.25 2.84
N TRP A 81 6.56 -17.98 3.21
CA TRP A 81 5.64 -17.64 4.27
C TRP A 81 5.62 -18.74 5.33
N ARG A 82 5.52 -18.36 6.60
CA ARG A 82 5.26 -19.29 7.71
C ARG A 82 4.07 -18.75 8.50
N ASN A 83 3.02 -19.55 8.60
CA ASN A 83 1.84 -19.19 9.38
C ASN A 83 2.20 -18.99 10.87
N PRO A 84 1.48 -18.13 11.61
CA PRO A 84 1.63 -18.00 13.05
C PRO A 84 1.49 -19.34 13.75
N GLY A 85 2.45 -19.69 14.62
CA GLY A 85 2.48 -20.99 15.30
C GLY A 85 2.82 -22.19 14.40
N GLY A 86 3.01 -21.97 13.10
CA GLY A 86 3.44 -23.00 12.15
C GLY A 86 4.93 -23.31 12.28
N GLY A 87 5.31 -24.57 12.12
CA GLY A 87 6.70 -25.00 12.26
C GLY A 87 7.57 -24.87 11.00
N LYS A 88 6.99 -24.58 9.82
CA LYS A 88 7.70 -24.65 8.53
C LYS A 88 7.38 -23.46 7.62
N TYR A 89 8.37 -23.09 6.81
CA TYR A 89 8.24 -22.14 5.72
C TYR A 89 7.74 -22.83 4.46
N GLU A 90 6.71 -22.25 3.84
CA GLU A 90 6.18 -22.63 2.54
C GLU A 90 6.62 -21.61 1.50
N ARG A 91 7.02 -22.06 0.31
CA ARG A 91 7.39 -21.14 -0.78
C ARG A 91 6.13 -20.62 -1.42
N VAL A 92 5.93 -19.30 -1.40
CA VAL A 92 4.71 -18.63 -1.90
C VAL A 92 4.95 -17.82 -3.17
N ALA A 93 6.21 -17.52 -3.49
CA ALA A 93 6.59 -17.01 -4.80
C ALA A 93 8.00 -17.45 -5.20
N ASP A 94 8.18 -17.62 -6.50
CA ASP A 94 9.41 -18.02 -7.16
C ASP A 94 9.43 -17.34 -8.54
N GLY A 95 10.33 -16.38 -8.73
CA GLY A 95 10.31 -15.51 -9.89
C GLY A 95 11.70 -15.06 -10.32
N TYR A 96 11.81 -14.66 -11.58
CA TYR A 96 13.06 -14.18 -12.17
C TYR A 96 12.90 -12.74 -12.62
N SER A 97 14.00 -11.99 -12.55
CA SER A 97 14.08 -10.63 -13.03
C SER A 97 15.29 -10.47 -13.95
N PRO A 98 15.19 -9.60 -14.97
CA PRO A 98 16.29 -9.36 -15.88
C PRO A 98 17.46 -8.66 -15.17
N LYS A 99 18.62 -8.63 -15.82
CA LYS A 99 19.71 -7.76 -15.42
C LYS A 99 19.24 -6.30 -15.52
N ASN A 100 19.38 -5.55 -14.43
CA ASN A 100 19.11 -4.12 -14.38
C ASN A 100 20.41 -3.37 -14.07
N ASN A 101 20.77 -2.39 -14.91
CA ASN A 101 21.97 -1.58 -14.71
C ASN A 101 21.86 -0.67 -13.48
N PHE A 102 20.64 -0.35 -13.07
CA PHE A 102 20.36 0.46 -11.89
C PHE A 102 20.15 -0.38 -10.62
N GLY A 103 20.18 -1.71 -10.73
CA GLY A 103 19.97 -2.65 -9.64
C GLY A 103 18.51 -2.78 -9.21
N TYR A 104 18.33 -3.42 -8.04
CA TYR A 104 17.03 -3.63 -7.41
C TYR A 104 17.08 -3.18 -5.97
N ALA A 105 16.02 -2.56 -5.47
CA ALA A 105 15.87 -2.22 -4.06
C ALA A 105 14.58 -2.81 -3.49
N PHE A 106 14.58 -3.06 -2.18
CA PHE A 106 13.42 -3.52 -1.45
C PHE A 106 13.14 -2.58 -0.28
N LYS A 107 11.88 -2.17 -0.17
CA LYS A 107 11.33 -1.56 1.04
C LYS A 107 10.30 -2.49 1.65
N VAL A 108 10.26 -2.56 2.97
CA VAL A 108 9.29 -3.39 3.69
C VAL A 108 8.49 -2.52 4.62
N PHE A 109 7.17 -2.67 4.51
CA PHE A 109 6.18 -1.93 5.29
C PHE A 109 5.39 -2.89 6.15
N ARG A 110 5.08 -2.48 7.37
CA ARG A 110 4.17 -3.19 8.26
C ARG A 110 2.97 -2.31 8.54
N ASP A 111 1.78 -2.84 8.36
CA ASP A 111 0.57 -2.22 8.90
C ASP A 111 0.45 -2.61 10.38
N ASN A 112 0.58 -1.64 11.28
CA ASN A 112 0.50 -1.86 12.73
C ASN A 112 -0.92 -2.21 13.19
N LYS A 113 -1.96 -1.83 12.45
CA LYS A 113 -3.35 -2.13 12.81
C LYS A 113 -3.68 -3.58 12.51
N THR A 114 -3.31 -4.07 11.33
CA THR A 114 -3.64 -5.44 10.90
C THR A 114 -2.52 -6.44 11.08
N GLY A 115 -1.29 -5.99 11.31
CA GLY A 115 -0.10 -6.83 11.42
C GLY A 115 0.41 -7.37 10.06
N ARG A 116 -0.18 -6.96 8.93
CA ARG A 116 0.24 -7.36 7.59
C ARG A 116 1.61 -6.79 7.23
N VAL A 117 2.36 -7.55 6.43
CA VAL A 117 3.64 -7.11 5.83
C VAL A 117 3.46 -6.95 4.34
N TYR A 118 3.98 -5.84 3.84
CA TYR A 118 4.07 -5.54 2.42
C TYR A 118 5.52 -5.27 2.06
N PHE A 119 5.90 -5.60 0.83
CA PHE A 119 7.23 -5.33 0.33
C PHE A 119 7.15 -4.71 -1.06
N ALA A 120 7.74 -3.53 -1.20
CA ALA A 120 7.92 -2.87 -2.48
C ALA A 120 9.24 -3.29 -3.09
N MET A 121 9.18 -3.84 -4.30
CA MET A 121 10.36 -4.06 -5.14
C MET A 121 10.48 -2.87 -6.10
N ASP A 122 11.60 -2.16 -6.01
CA ASP A 122 11.98 -1.09 -6.93
C ASP A 122 12.97 -1.63 -7.96
N ALA A 123 12.58 -1.51 -9.22
CA ALA A 123 13.37 -1.87 -10.38
C ALA A 123 13.54 -0.66 -11.31
N HIS A 124 13.98 0.48 -10.76
CA HIS A 124 14.33 1.74 -11.43
C HIS A 124 13.39 2.15 -12.57
N GLY A 125 12.38 2.95 -12.24
CA GLY A 125 11.31 3.35 -13.15
C GLY A 125 10.03 2.52 -13.00
N ARG A 126 10.07 1.49 -12.13
CA ARG A 126 8.87 0.74 -11.73
C ARG A 126 9.00 0.30 -10.27
N ILE A 127 7.93 0.54 -9.52
CA ILE A 127 7.74 0.00 -8.17
C ILE A 127 6.53 -0.92 -8.17
N VAL A 128 6.70 -2.08 -7.55
CA VAL A 128 5.62 -3.05 -7.35
C VAL A 128 5.52 -3.41 -5.87
N LEU A 129 4.36 -3.18 -5.26
CA LEU A 129 4.04 -3.56 -3.89
C LEU A 129 3.36 -4.92 -3.88
N TYR A 130 3.94 -5.83 -3.12
CA TYR A 130 3.38 -7.15 -2.88
C TYR A 130 3.04 -7.34 -1.41
N GLY A 131 2.17 -8.30 -1.13
CA GLY A 131 1.87 -8.76 0.22
C GLY A 131 1.32 -10.18 0.19
N TYR A 132 1.39 -10.88 1.31
CA TYR A 132 0.75 -12.20 1.41
C TYR A 132 -0.70 -12.02 1.84
N ASP A 133 -1.64 -12.51 1.02
CA ASP A 133 -3.04 -12.58 1.37
C ASP A 133 -3.30 -13.87 2.16
N THR A 134 -3.59 -13.73 3.45
CA THR A 134 -3.84 -14.88 4.33
C THR A 134 -5.15 -15.61 4.04
N PHE A 135 -6.13 -14.94 3.41
CA PHE A 135 -7.40 -15.56 3.02
C PHE A 135 -7.24 -16.35 1.73
N ALA A 136 -6.64 -15.73 0.70
CA ALA A 136 -6.38 -16.38 -0.59
C ALA A 136 -5.17 -17.34 -0.55
N LYS A 137 -4.38 -17.29 0.53
CA LYS A 137 -3.16 -18.08 0.77
C LYS A 137 -2.12 -17.96 -0.33
N LYS A 138 -2.03 -16.79 -0.95
CA LYS A 138 -1.09 -16.51 -2.05
C LYS A 138 -0.42 -15.15 -1.87
N LEU A 139 0.70 -14.98 -2.57
CA LEU A 139 1.30 -13.67 -2.73
C LEU A 139 0.48 -12.87 -3.74
N GLU A 140 0.05 -11.68 -3.35
CA GLU A 140 -0.66 -10.73 -4.21
C GLU A 140 0.23 -9.56 -4.60
N MET A 141 -0.02 -9.06 -5.80
CA MET A 141 0.50 -7.77 -6.27
C MET A 141 -0.60 -6.73 -6.06
N TYR A 142 -0.42 -5.86 -5.07
CA TYR A 142 -1.43 -4.88 -4.68
C TYR A 142 -1.29 -3.57 -5.47
N VAL A 143 -0.06 -3.13 -5.71
CA VAL A 143 0.24 -1.88 -6.40
C VAL A 143 1.32 -2.13 -7.43
N ASP A 144 1.12 -1.58 -8.62
CA ASP A 144 2.14 -1.52 -9.66
C ASP A 144 2.15 -0.09 -10.20
N SER A 145 3.29 0.59 -10.11
CA SER A 145 3.39 2.01 -10.43
C SER A 145 3.01 2.33 -11.88
N VAL A 146 3.11 1.36 -12.79
CA VAL A 146 2.71 1.54 -14.20
C VAL A 146 1.21 1.75 -14.39
N ASN A 147 0.40 1.38 -13.39
CA ASN A 147 -1.06 1.55 -13.42
C ASN A 147 -1.50 2.93 -12.91
N TYR A 148 -0.56 3.80 -12.56
CA TYR A 148 -0.81 5.16 -12.07
C TYR A 148 -0.26 6.15 -13.08
N TRP A 149 -1.06 7.14 -13.43
CA TRP A 149 -0.62 8.17 -14.37
C TRP A 149 0.43 9.06 -13.71
N SER A 150 1.48 9.42 -14.43
CA SER A 150 2.41 10.45 -13.98
C SER A 150 3.21 10.97 -15.17
N PRO A 151 3.42 12.29 -15.28
CA PRO A 151 4.38 12.86 -16.23
C PRO A 151 5.84 12.67 -15.76
N LEU A 152 6.05 12.19 -14.54
CA LEU A 152 7.36 12.05 -13.90
C LEU A 152 7.80 10.57 -13.84
N PRO A 153 9.07 10.25 -14.12
CA PRO A 153 9.49 8.88 -14.40
C PRO A 153 9.99 8.09 -13.18
N LEU A 154 10.22 8.71 -12.02
CA LEU A 154 10.86 8.05 -10.89
C LEU A 154 9.85 7.72 -9.78
N PRO A 155 9.20 6.54 -9.80
CA PRO A 155 8.34 6.13 -8.71
C PRO A 155 9.15 5.83 -7.45
N SER A 156 8.60 6.20 -6.30
CA SER A 156 9.06 5.85 -4.96
C SER A 156 7.86 5.50 -4.08
N MET A 157 8.07 4.63 -3.10
CA MET A 157 7.06 4.32 -2.08
C MET A 157 7.55 4.76 -0.71
N LEU A 158 6.67 5.43 0.03
CA LEU A 158 6.96 6.09 1.30
C LEU A 158 5.79 5.87 2.28
N VAL A 159 6.06 6.06 3.57
CA VAL A 159 5.01 6.20 4.59
C VAL A 159 4.74 7.68 4.79
N ARG A 160 3.47 8.07 4.77
CA ARG A 160 3.01 9.44 5.00
C ARG A 160 2.91 9.75 6.50
N PRO A 161 2.89 11.04 6.90
CA PRO A 161 2.68 11.43 8.29
C PRO A 161 1.36 10.94 8.89
N ASP A 162 0.33 10.76 8.06
CA ASP A 162 -0.99 10.23 8.45
C ASP A 162 -0.99 8.70 8.64
N GLY A 163 0.13 8.03 8.38
CA GLY A 163 0.27 6.58 8.53
C GLY A 163 -0.11 5.78 7.29
N ASP A 164 -0.55 6.39 6.19
CA ASP A 164 -0.79 5.66 4.94
C ASP A 164 0.47 5.51 4.08
N LEU A 165 0.37 4.67 3.05
CA LEU A 165 1.42 4.60 2.04
C LEU A 165 1.23 5.72 1.00
N GLU A 166 2.33 6.22 0.47
CA GLU A 166 2.35 7.11 -0.69
C GLU A 166 3.11 6.43 -1.82
N LEU A 167 2.49 6.37 -3.00
CA LEU A 167 3.21 6.21 -4.25
C LEU A 167 3.46 7.60 -4.83
N ARG A 168 4.73 7.95 -4.94
CA ARG A 168 5.20 9.27 -5.37
C ARG A 168 6.04 9.12 -6.64
N PHE A 169 5.86 10.01 -7.60
CA PHE A 169 6.71 10.11 -8.78
C PHE A 169 7.48 11.42 -8.77
N ASP A 170 8.80 11.34 -8.88
CA ASP A 170 9.70 12.49 -8.88
C ASP A 170 10.35 12.72 -10.26
N SER A 171 10.78 13.96 -10.50
CA SER A 171 11.65 14.28 -11.63
C SER A 171 13.11 13.96 -11.29
N VAL A 172 13.90 13.58 -12.29
CA VAL A 172 15.33 13.24 -12.13
C VAL A 172 16.13 14.38 -11.46
N ASN A 173 15.74 15.62 -11.73
CA ASN A 173 16.40 16.83 -11.24
C ASN A 173 15.64 17.53 -10.10
N ARG A 174 14.55 16.94 -9.60
CA ARG A 174 13.65 17.51 -8.57
C ARG A 174 13.17 18.94 -8.85
N ARG A 175 13.00 19.30 -10.13
CA ARG A 175 12.54 20.63 -10.57
C ARG A 175 11.04 20.73 -10.77
N ALA A 176 10.34 19.60 -10.84
CA ALA A 176 8.88 19.56 -10.98
C ALA A 176 8.26 19.05 -9.68
N ASP A 177 7.07 19.55 -9.36
CA ASP A 177 6.30 19.05 -8.23
C ASP A 177 5.97 17.57 -8.43
N PRO A 178 6.11 16.74 -7.39
CA PRO A 178 5.92 15.31 -7.52
C PRO A 178 4.44 14.95 -7.72
N THR A 179 4.18 13.97 -8.59
CA THR A 179 2.86 13.31 -8.67
C THR A 179 2.72 12.37 -7.49
N ARG A 180 1.73 12.58 -6.63
CA ARG A 180 1.51 11.77 -5.42
C ARG A 180 0.15 11.07 -5.42
N TYR A 181 0.17 9.82 -4.97
CA TYR A 181 -1.01 9.00 -4.71
C TYR A 181 -0.97 8.50 -3.27
N ARG A 182 -2.00 8.83 -2.48
CA ARG A 182 -2.24 8.19 -1.19
C ARG A 182 -2.81 6.80 -1.43
N LEU A 183 -2.26 5.81 -0.74
CA LEU A 183 -2.66 4.42 -0.78
C LEU A 183 -3.08 4.02 0.64
N PHE A 184 -4.38 3.84 0.83
CA PHE A 184 -4.96 3.49 2.12
C PHE A 184 -5.53 2.08 2.09
N TRP A 185 -5.40 1.36 3.20
CA TRP A 185 -5.94 0.01 3.29
C TRP A 185 -7.45 0.03 3.54
N ASP A 186 -8.22 -0.59 2.65
CA ASP A 186 -9.66 -0.80 2.79
C ASP A 186 -9.93 -2.19 3.37
N LEU A 187 -10.33 -2.23 4.65
CA LEU A 187 -10.64 -3.48 5.36
C LEU A 187 -11.83 -4.22 4.75
N GLY A 188 -12.83 -3.51 4.22
CA GLY A 188 -14.02 -4.11 3.63
C GLY A 188 -13.75 -4.81 2.31
N ARG A 189 -12.74 -4.32 1.56
CA ARG A 189 -12.33 -4.91 0.27
C ARG A 189 -11.10 -5.82 0.38
N ASN A 190 -10.40 -5.81 1.51
CA ASN A 190 -9.10 -6.48 1.66
C ASN A 190 -8.12 -6.08 0.53
N TRP A 191 -8.15 -4.79 0.19
CA TRP A 191 -7.40 -4.22 -0.93
C TRP A 191 -6.99 -2.77 -0.62
N PHE A 192 -6.09 -2.21 -1.42
CA PHE A 192 -5.75 -0.78 -1.34
C PHE A 192 -6.76 0.06 -2.11
N GLY A 193 -7.35 1.05 -1.44
CA GLY A 193 -7.90 2.22 -2.11
C GLY A 193 -6.79 3.20 -2.48
N TYR A 194 -7.07 4.13 -3.39
CA TYR A 194 -6.13 5.19 -3.71
C TYR A 194 -6.83 6.54 -3.88
N GLN A 195 -6.10 7.62 -3.63
CA GLN A 195 -6.51 9.00 -3.86
C GLN A 195 -5.38 9.74 -4.59
N ASP A 196 -5.69 10.38 -5.72
CA ASP A 196 -4.79 11.31 -6.39
C ASP A 196 -4.68 12.60 -5.57
N LEU A 197 -3.47 12.95 -5.15
CA LEU A 197 -3.22 14.13 -4.32
C LEU A 197 -2.82 15.38 -5.13
N ASN A 198 -2.76 15.26 -6.45
CA ASN A 198 -2.36 16.35 -7.35
C ASN A 198 -3.57 17.03 -7.99
N VAL A 199 -4.74 16.38 -7.94
CA VAL A 199 -6.01 16.98 -8.33
C VAL A 199 -6.58 17.72 -7.10
N PRO A 200 -6.78 19.04 -7.17
CA PRO A 200 -7.54 19.75 -6.16
C PRO A 200 -8.91 19.10 -6.07
N VAL A 201 -9.28 18.61 -4.88
CA VAL A 201 -10.65 18.13 -4.67
C VAL A 201 -11.56 19.35 -4.72
N TYR A 202 -12.16 19.60 -5.89
CA TYR A 202 -13.29 20.52 -6.00
C TYR A 202 -14.46 19.84 -5.28
N HIS A 203 -14.52 19.98 -3.96
CA HIS A 203 -15.77 19.81 -3.26
C HIS A 203 -16.69 20.90 -3.80
N ASN A 204 -17.75 20.50 -4.52
CA ASN A 204 -18.89 21.37 -4.75
C ASN A 204 -19.47 21.73 -3.39
N VAL A 205 -18.94 22.80 -2.78
CA VAL A 205 -19.50 23.40 -1.58
C VAL A 205 -20.86 23.97 -2.00
N PRO A 206 -21.97 23.53 -1.39
CA PRO A 206 -23.27 24.16 -1.59
C PRO A 206 -23.16 25.65 -1.26
N ALA A 207 -23.76 26.51 -2.08
CA ALA A 207 -23.70 27.98 -1.95
C ALA A 207 -24.41 28.56 -0.70
N SER A 208 -24.68 27.73 0.32
CA SER A 208 -25.21 28.14 1.61
C SER A 208 -24.36 27.54 2.72
N TYR A 209 -23.56 28.39 3.33
CA TYR A 209 -22.73 28.10 4.50
C TYR A 209 -23.64 28.10 5.75
N ASP A 210 -23.75 26.97 6.44
CA ASP A 210 -24.36 26.88 7.77
C ASP A 210 -23.23 26.87 8.81
N ASP A 211 -23.11 27.98 9.53
CA ASP A 211 -22.03 28.27 10.48
C ASP A 211 -22.19 27.57 11.85
N SER A 212 -23.15 26.64 11.99
CA SER A 212 -23.53 26.13 13.32
C SER A 212 -22.81 24.87 13.80
N VAL A 213 -21.83 24.31 13.06
CA VAL A 213 -21.32 22.94 13.36
C VAL A 213 -19.80 22.82 13.61
N TYR A 214 -19.01 23.89 13.53
CA TYR A 214 -17.59 23.81 13.92
C TYR A 214 -17.34 24.30 15.36
N ASP A 215 -17.28 23.34 16.28
CA ASP A 215 -16.56 23.49 17.54
C ASP A 215 -15.07 23.76 17.23
N THR A 216 -14.62 24.97 17.55
CA THR A 216 -13.26 25.47 17.31
C THR A 216 -12.29 25.12 18.45
N SER A 217 -12.65 24.21 19.35
CA SER A 217 -11.84 23.87 20.53
C SER A 217 -10.79 22.76 20.31
N VAL A 218 -10.00 22.80 19.23
CA VAL A 218 -8.70 22.07 19.21
C VAL A 218 -7.61 22.88 18.51
N LEU A 219 -7.49 24.16 18.86
CA LEU A 219 -6.25 24.92 18.73
C LEU A 219 -5.63 25.01 20.12
N ASN A 220 -4.80 24.02 20.47
CA ASN A 220 -3.68 24.07 21.43
C ASN A 220 -3.31 22.64 21.85
N ALA A 221 -2.56 21.93 21.01
CA ALA A 221 -1.77 20.79 21.47
C ALA A 221 -0.28 21.15 21.33
N THR A 222 0.35 21.34 22.47
CA THR A 222 1.75 21.70 22.68
C THR A 222 2.70 20.73 21.98
N THR A 223 3.65 21.27 21.22
CA THR A 223 4.79 20.53 20.67
C THR A 223 5.67 20.06 21.84
N ILE A 224 5.85 18.75 22.00
CA ILE A 224 6.87 18.19 22.91
C ILE A 224 7.91 17.48 22.03
N TYR A 225 9.09 18.09 21.94
CA TYR A 225 10.32 17.43 21.52
C TYR A 225 10.97 16.82 22.77
N GLU A 226 11.02 15.50 22.84
CA GLU A 226 12.02 14.74 23.60
C GLU A 226 12.45 13.61 22.64
N GLY A 227 13.69 13.49 22.17
CA GLY A 227 14.94 13.81 22.82
C GLY A 227 15.32 12.64 23.73
N VAL A 228 15.79 11.53 23.16
CA VAL A 228 16.51 10.52 23.94
C VAL A 228 17.65 9.96 23.09
N ASP A 229 18.83 10.07 23.67
CA ASP A 229 20.10 9.43 23.30
C ASP A 229 19.99 7.89 23.17
#